data_AF-A0A0N5AR75-F1
#
_entry.id   AF-A0A0N5AR75-F1
#
_cell.length_a   1.000
_cell.length_b   1.000
_cell.length_c   1.000
_cell.angle_alpha   90.00
_cell.angle_beta   90.00
_cell.angle_gamma   90.00
#
_symmetry.space_group_name_H-M   'P 1'
#
loop_
_entity.id
_entity.type
_entity.pdbx_description
1 polymer ?
#
loop_
_entity_poly.entity_id
_entity_poly.type
_entity_poly.pdbx_seq_one_letter_code
_entity_poly.pdbx_strand_id
1 'polypeptide(L)'
;MPKRVASVELGGETAAVGITDTIGSFLWKVKGISTKRNPYEAVQEIADTIKNSHLEFDAIGIASFGPVDLSKGYITTTPKVEWRNFPLIQEFKKHFPNIPITLDTDVNPSAYSEYLALKDVDPDVQAVAYLTVGTGVGLGLFSDGKMYHGSMHPEFGHISVKHKAGDTYAGCCEFHGDCIEGMISSRALSERLHIKSCELPSVPNEHPIWDTFAYYLAVVAANAAFAYAIDYFVVGGGIATGEGRGFIIEKAQKYCREVINGNVKVPKICLPKYSKDAGLVGAAAVALSYKN
;
A
#
# COMPACT_ATOMS: atom_id res chain seq x y z
N MET A 1 30.06 2.84 -9.89
CA MET A 1 29.55 2.43 -8.56
C MET A 1 28.18 1.80 -8.76
N PRO A 2 27.71 0.89 -7.88
CA PRO A 2 26.33 0.43 -7.94
C PRO A 2 25.40 1.63 -7.83
N LYS A 3 24.34 1.65 -8.64
CA LYS A 3 23.35 2.73 -8.63
C LYS A 3 22.70 2.78 -7.24
N ARG A 4 22.80 3.92 -6.55
CA ARG A 4 22.13 4.16 -5.27
C ARG A 4 20.89 4.99 -5.48
N VAL A 5 19.85 4.72 -4.71
CA VAL A 5 18.60 5.49 -4.77
C VAL A 5 18.19 5.93 -3.38
N ALA A 6 17.65 7.15 -3.29
CA ALA A 6 16.83 7.55 -2.18
C ALA A 6 15.39 7.09 -2.45
N SER A 7 14.71 6.64 -1.42
CA SER A 7 13.32 6.19 -1.46
C SER A 7 12.53 6.97 -0.43
N VAL A 8 11.31 7.34 -0.78
CA VAL A 8 10.38 8.08 0.05
C VAL A 8 9.06 7.34 0.03
N GLU A 9 8.59 6.92 1.20
CA GLU A 9 7.21 6.49 1.41
C GLU A 9 6.49 7.63 2.12
N LEU A 10 5.63 8.35 1.40
CA LEU A 10 4.85 9.47 1.90
C LEU A 10 3.45 8.97 2.25
N GLY A 11 3.21 8.66 3.53
CA GLY A 11 1.90 8.28 4.04
C GLY A 11 1.04 9.49 4.45
N GLY A 12 -0.19 9.23 4.87
CA GLY A 12 -1.10 10.29 5.32
C GLY A 12 -0.68 10.97 6.62
N GLU A 13 -0.08 10.24 7.57
CA GLU A 13 0.30 10.80 8.88
C GLU A 13 1.80 10.95 9.03
N THR A 14 2.56 9.99 8.49
CA THR A 14 4.01 9.96 8.58
C THR A 14 4.61 9.56 7.25
N ALA A 15 5.86 9.96 7.06
CA ALA A 15 6.72 9.55 5.97
C ALA A 15 7.90 8.72 6.49
N ALA A 16 8.44 7.89 5.61
CA ALA A 16 9.69 7.19 5.77
C ALA A 16 10.62 7.49 4.60
N VAL A 17 11.91 7.53 4.87
CA VAL A 17 12.95 7.69 3.85
C VAL A 17 14.06 6.68 4.05
N GLY A 18 14.70 6.27 2.97
CA GLY A 18 15.86 5.40 3.03
C GLY A 18 16.73 5.49 1.80
N ILE A 19 18.01 5.17 1.95
CA ILE A 19 18.98 5.10 0.85
C ILE A 19 19.45 3.67 0.73
N THR A 20 19.47 3.17 -0.51
CA THR A 20 19.85 1.79 -0.80
C THR A 20 20.44 1.64 -2.21
N ASP A 21 21.26 0.61 -2.39
CA ASP A 21 21.69 0.08 -3.69
C ASP A 21 21.05 -1.29 -4.01
N THR A 22 20.32 -1.88 -3.05
CA THR A 22 19.81 -3.25 -3.12
C THR A 22 18.40 -3.32 -2.57
N ILE A 23 17.46 -3.84 -3.36
CA ILE A 23 16.05 -3.96 -2.96
C ILE A 23 15.92 -4.77 -1.67
N GLY A 24 15.22 -4.22 -0.68
CA GLY A 24 14.96 -4.86 0.60
C GLY A 24 16.03 -4.65 1.68
N SER A 25 17.16 -4.04 1.35
CA SER A 25 18.18 -3.60 2.31
C SER A 25 18.29 -2.08 2.31
N PHE A 26 18.76 -1.47 3.40
CA PHE A 26 18.98 -0.02 3.49
C PHE A 26 20.33 0.27 4.11
N LEU A 27 21.11 1.14 3.45
CA LEU A 27 22.34 1.71 4.00
C LEU A 27 22.02 2.70 5.12
N TRP A 28 20.88 3.39 4.97
CA TRP A 28 20.38 4.36 5.92
C TRP A 28 18.85 4.45 5.78
N LYS A 29 18.14 4.57 6.89
CA LYS A 29 16.66 4.65 6.92
C LYS A 29 16.18 5.46 8.12
N VAL A 30 15.20 6.32 7.91
CA VAL A 30 14.48 7.07 8.95
C VAL A 30 12.98 6.89 8.74
N LYS A 31 12.24 6.71 9.84
CA LYS A 31 10.78 6.57 9.84
C LYS A 31 10.14 7.54 10.81
N GLY A 32 8.85 7.81 10.61
CA GLY A 32 8.04 8.61 11.53
C GLY A 32 8.21 10.11 11.33
N ILE A 33 8.69 10.54 10.16
CA ILE A 33 8.73 11.97 9.79
C ILE A 33 7.28 12.45 9.68
N SER A 34 6.91 13.55 10.34
CA SER A 34 5.51 13.99 10.33
C SER A 34 5.10 14.47 8.94
N THR A 35 3.98 13.94 8.42
CA THR A 35 3.35 14.50 7.22
C THR A 35 2.55 15.73 7.62
N LYS A 36 3.26 16.86 7.72
CA LYS A 36 2.73 18.15 8.18
C LYS A 36 1.49 18.57 7.40
N ARG A 37 0.66 19.39 8.04
CA ARG A 37 -0.49 20.03 7.39
C ARG A 37 -0.06 20.87 6.18
N ASN A 38 1.01 21.64 6.33
CA ASN A 38 1.61 22.38 5.22
C ASN A 38 2.49 21.43 4.37
N PRO A 39 2.14 21.17 3.10
CA PRO A 39 2.89 20.25 2.26
C PRO A 39 4.32 20.73 1.93
N TYR A 40 4.54 22.05 1.84
CA TYR A 40 5.85 22.61 1.58
C TYR A 40 6.83 22.32 2.73
N GLU A 41 6.37 22.48 3.97
CA GLU A 41 7.18 22.16 5.15
C GLU A 41 7.44 20.66 5.28
N ALA A 42 6.48 19.81 4.87
CA ALA A 42 6.67 18.37 4.87
C ALA A 42 7.74 17.95 3.86
N VAL A 43 7.69 18.46 2.63
CA VAL A 43 8.71 18.15 1.60
C VAL A 43 10.08 18.68 1.99
N GLN A 44 10.17 19.90 2.54
CA GLN A 44 11.41 20.46 3.06
C GLN A 44 12.03 19.55 4.13
N GLU A 45 11.24 19.12 5.12
CA GLU A 45 11.72 18.24 6.20
C GLU A 45 12.20 16.88 5.67
N ILE A 46 11.47 16.30 4.71
CA ILE A 46 11.87 15.05 4.04
C ILE A 46 13.19 15.24 3.29
N ALA A 47 13.31 16.33 2.53
CA ALA A 47 14.51 16.64 1.76
C ALA A 47 15.73 16.90 2.66
N ASP A 48 15.55 17.63 3.76
CA ASP A 48 16.60 17.87 4.74
C ASP A 48 17.02 16.56 5.42
N THR A 49 16.05 15.70 5.77
CA THR A 49 16.33 14.38 6.34
C THR A 49 17.17 13.53 5.38
N ILE A 50 16.83 13.50 4.08
CA ILE A 50 17.63 12.82 3.06
C ILE A 50 19.05 13.40 2.96
N LYS A 51 19.20 14.73 2.94
CA LYS A 51 20.52 15.40 2.87
C LYS A 51 21.39 15.12 4.10
N ASN A 52 20.78 15.01 5.28
CA ASN A 52 21.46 14.68 6.54
C ASN A 52 21.97 13.23 6.60
N SER A 53 21.61 12.37 5.63
CA SER A 53 22.25 11.05 5.50
C SER A 53 23.72 11.16 5.07
N HIS A 54 24.11 12.25 4.41
CA HIS A 54 25.42 12.45 3.77
C HIS A 54 25.82 11.35 2.76
N LEU A 55 24.85 10.56 2.27
CA LEU A 55 25.08 9.53 1.25
C LEU A 55 24.72 10.06 -0.14
N GLU A 56 25.55 9.72 -1.13
CA GLU A 56 25.25 9.98 -2.54
C GLU A 56 24.23 8.99 -3.09
N PHE A 57 23.34 9.48 -3.97
CA PHE A 57 22.33 8.70 -4.67
C PHE A 57 22.09 9.28 -6.07
N ASP A 58 21.68 8.43 -6.99
CA ASP A 58 21.54 8.73 -8.41
C ASP A 58 20.09 9.01 -8.83
N ALA A 59 19.11 8.60 -8.01
CA ALA A 59 17.68 8.82 -8.26
C ALA A 59 16.88 8.84 -6.95
N ILE A 60 15.67 9.42 -7.01
CA ILE A 60 14.68 9.39 -5.93
C ILE A 60 13.43 8.63 -6.40
N GLY A 61 13.00 7.63 -5.63
CA GLY A 61 11.69 7.01 -5.79
C GLY A 61 10.72 7.51 -4.73
N ILE A 62 9.52 7.89 -5.13
CA ILE A 62 8.45 8.34 -4.24
C ILE A 62 7.23 7.43 -4.41
N ALA A 63 6.82 6.79 -3.33
CA ALA A 63 5.53 6.13 -3.19
C ALA A 63 4.66 7.00 -2.28
N SER A 64 3.57 7.55 -2.80
CA SER A 64 2.77 8.57 -2.11
C SER A 64 1.33 8.14 -1.88
N PHE A 65 0.76 8.58 -0.75
CA PHE A 65 -0.68 8.63 -0.58
C PHE A 65 -1.33 9.45 -1.71
N GLY A 66 -2.59 9.12 -2.01
CA GLY A 66 -3.32 9.70 -3.13
C GLY A 66 -4.59 10.48 -2.77
N PRO A 67 -5.41 10.79 -3.79
CA PRO A 67 -5.20 10.47 -5.21
C PRO A 67 -4.03 11.24 -5.86
N VAL A 68 -3.28 10.60 -6.75
CA VAL A 68 -2.07 11.17 -7.41
C VAL A 68 -2.25 11.26 -8.93
N ASP A 69 -1.95 12.41 -9.52
CA ASP A 69 -1.76 12.55 -10.98
C ASP A 69 -0.29 12.28 -11.29
N LEU A 70 0.00 11.06 -11.74
CA LEU A 70 1.35 10.60 -12.06
C LEU A 70 1.95 11.32 -13.27
N SER A 71 1.11 11.81 -14.20
CA SER A 71 1.57 12.50 -15.41
C SER A 71 2.13 13.88 -15.08
N LYS A 72 1.51 14.59 -14.14
CA LYS A 72 1.93 15.93 -13.72
C LYS A 72 2.83 15.90 -12.48
N GLY A 73 2.73 14.84 -11.67
CA GLY A 73 3.44 14.72 -10.40
C GLY A 73 2.73 15.44 -9.24
N TYR A 74 1.39 15.37 -9.17
CA TYR A 74 0.57 16.14 -8.23
C TYR A 74 -0.22 15.24 -7.28
N ILE A 75 -0.43 15.70 -6.05
CA ILE A 75 -1.50 15.18 -5.18
C ILE A 75 -2.77 15.99 -5.50
N THR A 76 -3.89 15.32 -5.77
CA THR A 76 -5.08 15.95 -6.38
C THR A 76 -6.21 16.16 -5.38
N THR A 77 -7.19 15.27 -5.30
CA THR A 77 -8.45 15.46 -4.55
C THR A 77 -8.43 14.79 -3.18
N THR A 78 -7.31 14.88 -2.46
CA THR A 78 -7.16 14.27 -1.14
C THR A 78 -8.06 14.94 -0.07
N PRO A 79 -8.50 14.22 0.98
CA PRO A 79 -9.18 14.82 2.14
C PRO A 79 -8.34 15.87 2.89
N LYS A 80 -7.00 15.81 2.76
CA LYS A 80 -6.07 16.83 3.29
C LYS A 80 -6.15 18.12 2.47
N VAL A 81 -6.99 19.06 2.89
CA VAL A 81 -7.34 20.27 2.12
C VAL A 81 -6.10 21.03 1.62
N GLU A 82 -5.06 21.20 2.43
CA GLU A 82 -3.83 21.92 2.09
C GLU A 82 -2.93 21.18 1.09
N TRP A 83 -3.12 19.87 0.95
CA TRP A 83 -2.37 19.02 0.01
C TRP A 83 -3.06 18.91 -1.35
N ARG A 84 -4.25 19.50 -1.53
CA ARG A 84 -4.98 19.44 -2.80
C ARG A 84 -4.27 20.22 -3.89
N ASN A 85 -4.16 19.60 -5.07
CA ASN A 85 -3.43 20.12 -6.22
C ASN A 85 -1.97 20.53 -5.91
N PHE A 86 -1.33 19.82 -4.98
CA PHE A 86 0.05 20.10 -4.58
C PHE A 86 1.05 19.53 -5.60
N PRO A 87 1.97 20.34 -6.15
CA PRO A 87 2.94 19.93 -7.18
C PRO A 87 4.13 19.18 -6.57
N LEU A 88 3.88 17.96 -6.09
CA LEU A 88 4.83 17.15 -5.30
C LEU A 88 6.19 17.00 -5.99
N ILE A 89 6.22 16.59 -7.26
CA ILE A 89 7.48 16.39 -7.99
C ILE A 89 8.24 17.71 -8.15
N GLN A 90 7.54 18.80 -8.47
CA GLN A 90 8.18 20.09 -8.68
C GLN A 90 8.77 20.62 -7.36
N GLU A 91 8.11 20.39 -6.23
CA GLU A 91 8.64 20.77 -4.93
C GLU A 91 9.91 19.97 -4.60
N PHE A 92 9.90 18.65 -4.76
CA PHE A 92 11.11 17.83 -4.57
C PHE A 92 12.26 18.26 -5.50
N LYS A 93 11.97 18.63 -6.75
CA LYS A 93 12.97 19.12 -7.71
C LYS A 93 13.65 20.43 -7.28
N LYS A 94 13.01 21.28 -6.47
CA LYS A 94 13.68 22.47 -5.90
C LYS A 94 14.83 22.08 -4.98
N HIS A 95 14.71 20.94 -4.29
CA HIS A 95 15.74 20.43 -3.38
C HIS A 95 16.79 19.56 -4.08
N PHE A 96 16.41 18.90 -5.19
CA PHE A 96 17.23 17.94 -5.93
C PHE A 96 17.13 18.17 -7.47
N PRO A 97 17.64 19.30 -8.00
CA PRO A 97 17.37 19.73 -9.38
C PRO A 97 17.94 18.81 -10.46
N ASN A 98 19.02 18.07 -10.15
CA ASN A 98 19.73 17.21 -11.11
C ASN A 98 19.48 15.71 -10.86
N ILE A 99 18.59 15.36 -9.92
CA ILE A 99 18.30 13.98 -9.57
C ILE A 99 16.98 13.56 -10.24
N PRO A 100 16.97 12.50 -11.07
CA PRO A 100 15.75 11.88 -11.56
C PRO A 100 14.82 11.48 -10.42
N ILE A 101 13.53 11.80 -10.54
CA ILE A 101 12.52 11.51 -9.53
C ILE A 101 11.38 10.73 -10.18
N THR A 102 11.08 9.55 -9.64
CA THR A 102 9.90 8.75 -10.01
C THR A 102 8.83 8.88 -8.94
N LEU A 103 7.57 8.91 -9.36
CA LEU A 103 6.41 8.93 -8.47
C LEU A 103 5.44 7.81 -8.84
N ASP A 104 4.90 7.16 -7.82
CA ASP A 104 3.76 6.26 -7.93
C ASP A 104 2.87 6.38 -6.68
N THR A 105 1.75 5.65 -6.65
CA THR A 105 0.95 5.48 -5.43
C THR A 105 1.71 4.65 -4.39
N ASP A 106 1.21 4.58 -3.16
CA ASP A 106 1.82 3.79 -2.08
C ASP A 106 1.65 2.27 -2.23
N VAL A 107 0.75 1.83 -3.11
CA VAL A 107 0.41 0.41 -3.28
C VAL A 107 1.02 -0.25 -4.51
N ASN A 108 1.20 0.47 -5.62
CA ASN A 108 1.79 -0.10 -6.85
C ASN A 108 3.28 -0.49 -6.68
N PRO A 109 4.15 0.37 -6.11
CA PRO A 109 5.53 0.00 -5.81
C PRO A 109 5.61 -1.14 -4.80
N SER A 110 4.67 -1.20 -3.85
CA SER A 110 4.57 -2.32 -2.90
C SER A 110 4.25 -3.63 -3.62
N ALA A 111 3.32 -3.63 -4.58
CA ALA A 111 3.06 -4.80 -5.43
C ALA A 111 4.31 -5.21 -6.24
N TYR A 112 5.05 -4.23 -6.77
CA TYR A 112 6.27 -4.50 -7.52
C TYR A 112 7.39 -5.12 -6.66
N SER A 113 7.66 -4.56 -5.48
CA SER A 113 8.68 -5.13 -4.59
C SER A 113 8.32 -6.54 -4.14
N GLU A 114 7.06 -6.79 -3.79
CA GLU A 114 6.58 -8.12 -3.42
C GLU A 114 6.63 -9.10 -4.61
N TYR A 115 6.37 -8.66 -5.84
CA TYR A 115 6.59 -9.48 -7.03
C TYR A 115 8.06 -9.92 -7.18
N LEU A 116 9.00 -8.98 -7.02
CA LEU A 116 10.43 -9.30 -7.10
C LEU A 116 10.84 -10.31 -6.02
N ALA A 117 10.32 -10.13 -4.81
CA ALA A 117 10.50 -11.03 -3.70
C ALA A 117 9.92 -12.44 -3.93
N LEU A 118 8.74 -12.51 -4.56
CA LEU A 118 8.06 -13.76 -4.88
C LEU A 118 8.76 -14.52 -6.00
N LYS A 119 9.37 -13.82 -6.96
CA LYS A 119 10.16 -14.45 -8.04
C LYS A 119 11.30 -15.32 -7.53
N ASP A 120 11.85 -15.02 -6.36
CA ASP A 120 12.90 -15.84 -5.72
C ASP A 120 12.39 -17.21 -5.25
N VAL A 121 11.10 -17.33 -4.94
CA VAL A 121 10.49 -18.53 -4.34
C VAL A 121 9.49 -19.23 -5.26
N ASP A 122 8.97 -18.50 -6.25
CA ASP A 122 8.02 -18.95 -7.26
C ASP A 122 8.42 -18.30 -8.61
N PRO A 123 9.28 -18.98 -9.39
CA PRO A 123 9.75 -18.44 -10.68
C PRO A 123 8.64 -18.21 -11.70
N ASP A 124 7.48 -18.84 -11.52
CA ASP A 124 6.36 -18.79 -12.45
C ASP A 124 5.37 -17.65 -12.16
N VAL A 125 5.48 -16.97 -11.00
CA VAL A 125 4.58 -15.86 -10.63
C VAL A 125 4.52 -14.79 -11.73
N GLN A 126 3.34 -14.44 -12.23
CA GLN A 126 3.18 -13.40 -13.26
C GLN A 126 2.50 -12.16 -12.73
N ALA A 127 1.53 -12.35 -11.81
CA ALA A 127 0.65 -11.29 -11.37
C ALA A 127 0.51 -11.27 -9.84
N VAL A 128 0.74 -10.11 -9.23
CA VAL A 128 0.68 -9.88 -7.79
C VAL A 128 -0.20 -8.68 -7.51
N ALA A 129 -1.20 -8.88 -6.65
CA ALA A 129 -1.92 -7.80 -6.01
C ALA A 129 -1.35 -7.56 -4.61
N TYR A 130 -1.14 -6.30 -4.25
CA TYR A 130 -0.82 -5.89 -2.88
C TYR A 130 -1.96 -5.04 -2.33
N LEU A 131 -2.59 -5.48 -1.25
CA LEU A 131 -3.62 -4.73 -0.52
C LEU A 131 -3.02 -4.17 0.76
N THR A 132 -3.27 -2.90 1.06
CA THR A 132 -3.04 -2.33 2.39
C THR A 132 -4.35 -1.96 3.05
N VAL A 133 -4.48 -2.27 4.35
CA VAL A 133 -5.62 -1.86 5.17
C VAL A 133 -5.13 -1.05 6.36
N GLY A 134 -5.59 0.20 6.42
CA GLY A 134 -5.34 1.14 7.51
C GLY A 134 -6.55 2.08 7.66
N THR A 135 -6.30 3.39 7.71
CA THR A 135 -7.37 4.40 7.69
C THR A 135 -8.26 4.26 6.45
N GLY A 136 -7.65 3.90 5.31
CA GLY A 136 -8.34 3.51 4.08
C GLY A 136 -7.92 2.12 3.59
N VAL A 137 -8.39 1.75 2.41
CA VAL A 137 -8.05 0.48 1.74
C VAL A 137 -7.56 0.76 0.32
N GLY A 138 -6.30 0.41 0.04
CA GLY A 138 -5.68 0.58 -1.27
C GLY A 138 -5.18 -0.74 -1.83
N LEU A 139 -5.22 -0.91 -3.15
CA LEU A 139 -4.68 -2.09 -3.83
C LEU A 139 -3.82 -1.69 -5.03
N GLY A 140 -2.59 -2.20 -5.06
CA GLY A 140 -1.68 -2.09 -6.18
C GLY A 140 -1.62 -3.41 -6.95
N LEU A 141 -1.36 -3.31 -8.25
CA LEU A 141 -1.25 -4.47 -9.13
C LEU A 141 0.06 -4.41 -9.91
N PHE A 142 0.78 -5.51 -9.90
CA PHE A 142 1.88 -5.76 -10.81
C PHE A 142 1.54 -6.99 -11.65
N SER A 143 1.43 -6.83 -12.96
CA SER A 143 1.11 -7.91 -13.90
C SER A 143 1.86 -7.68 -15.21
N ASP A 144 2.28 -8.75 -15.87
CA ASP A 144 2.96 -8.70 -17.18
C ASP A 144 4.17 -7.75 -17.20
N GLY A 145 4.94 -7.73 -16.11
CA GLY A 145 6.12 -6.88 -15.96
C GLY A 145 5.83 -5.40 -15.77
N LYS A 146 4.58 -5.01 -15.48
CA LYS A 146 4.16 -3.61 -15.36
C LYS A 146 3.30 -3.38 -14.11
N MET A 147 3.47 -2.22 -13.50
CA MET A 147 2.49 -1.70 -12.54
C MET A 147 1.23 -1.24 -13.30
N TYR A 148 0.06 -1.44 -12.70
CA TYR A 148 -1.21 -1.05 -13.32
C TYR A 148 -1.58 0.39 -12.95
N HIS A 149 -1.68 1.26 -13.96
CA HIS A 149 -2.05 2.67 -13.78
C HIS A 149 -3.37 3.07 -14.43
N GLY A 150 -3.87 2.30 -15.40
CA GLY A 150 -5.13 2.59 -16.11
C GLY A 150 -5.24 4.03 -16.62
N SER A 151 -6.47 4.54 -16.74
CA SER A 151 -6.73 5.99 -16.87
C SER A 151 -6.57 6.72 -15.53
N MET A 152 -6.68 5.98 -14.44
CA MET A 152 -6.42 6.37 -13.06
C MET A 152 -6.07 5.12 -12.26
N HIS A 153 -5.38 5.31 -11.13
CA HIS A 153 -5.06 4.22 -10.21
C HIS A 153 -6.36 3.48 -9.77
N PRO A 154 -6.37 2.14 -9.72
CA PRO A 154 -7.55 1.39 -9.30
C PRO A 154 -7.96 1.67 -7.85
N GLU A 155 -9.15 2.23 -7.66
CA GLU A 155 -9.74 2.50 -6.35
C GLU A 155 -10.44 1.24 -5.78
N PHE A 156 -9.66 0.19 -5.55
CA PHE A 156 -10.17 -1.10 -5.07
C PHE A 156 -10.84 -1.01 -3.69
N GLY A 157 -10.45 -0.02 -2.87
CA GLY A 157 -11.11 0.31 -1.60
C GLY A 157 -12.61 0.60 -1.74
N HIS A 158 -13.05 0.99 -2.93
CA HIS A 158 -14.42 1.41 -3.21
C HIS A 158 -15.24 0.38 -3.99
N ILE A 159 -14.72 -0.83 -4.21
CA ILE A 159 -15.53 -1.90 -4.82
C ILE A 159 -16.65 -2.31 -3.87
N SER A 160 -17.85 -2.50 -4.43
CA SER A 160 -18.95 -3.13 -3.72
C SER A 160 -18.63 -4.59 -3.44
N VAL A 161 -19.04 -5.06 -2.26
CA VAL A 161 -18.77 -6.43 -1.82
C VAL A 161 -20.05 -7.11 -1.38
N LYS A 162 -20.11 -8.43 -1.55
CA LYS A 162 -21.17 -9.23 -0.93
C LYS A 162 -20.95 -9.24 0.57
N HIS A 163 -21.99 -8.92 1.33
CA HIS A 163 -21.93 -8.94 2.79
C HIS A 163 -21.79 -10.38 3.29
N LYS A 164 -21.04 -10.54 4.39
CA LYS A 164 -20.98 -11.81 5.12
C LYS A 164 -22.38 -12.14 5.63
N ALA A 165 -22.80 -13.40 5.52
CA ALA A 165 -24.09 -13.82 6.05
C ALA A 165 -24.20 -13.47 7.54
N GLY A 166 -25.27 -12.74 7.90
CA GLY A 166 -25.52 -12.29 9.27
C GLY A 166 -24.79 -11.00 9.68
N ASP A 167 -23.95 -10.41 8.82
CA ASP A 167 -23.37 -9.09 9.07
C ASP A 167 -24.39 -7.99 8.72
N THR A 168 -24.73 -7.16 9.70
CA THR A 168 -25.74 -6.09 9.57
C THR A 168 -25.13 -4.69 9.59
N TYR A 169 -23.80 -4.59 9.62
CA TYR A 169 -23.13 -3.30 9.63
C TYR A 169 -23.32 -2.60 8.28
N ALA A 170 -23.77 -1.34 8.33
CA ALA A 170 -24.11 -0.56 7.14
C ALA A 170 -22.89 -0.05 6.35
N GLY A 171 -21.69 -0.10 6.96
CA GLY A 171 -20.47 0.48 6.39
C GLY A 171 -20.26 1.94 6.76
N CYS A 172 -19.00 2.39 6.82
CA CYS A 172 -18.63 3.76 7.19
C CYS A 172 -18.01 4.61 6.07
N CYS A 173 -17.98 4.12 4.82
CA CYS A 173 -17.44 4.89 3.71
C CYS A 173 -18.35 6.10 3.43
N GLU A 174 -17.80 7.30 3.40
CA GLU A 174 -18.56 8.55 3.19
C GLU A 174 -19.21 8.63 1.81
N PHE A 175 -18.67 7.90 0.83
CA PHE A 175 -19.14 7.91 -0.55
C PHE A 175 -20.13 6.79 -0.85
N HIS A 176 -19.89 5.60 -0.30
CA HIS A 176 -20.57 4.37 -0.75
C HIS A 176 -21.25 3.61 0.39
N GLY A 177 -20.99 3.95 1.65
CA GLY A 177 -21.41 3.14 2.80
C GLY A 177 -20.59 1.85 2.91
N ASP A 178 -20.98 0.83 2.15
CA ASP A 178 -20.59 -0.58 2.33
C ASP A 178 -19.61 -1.13 1.29
N CYS A 179 -18.87 -0.25 0.61
CA CYS A 179 -17.70 -0.69 -0.15
C CYS A 179 -16.66 -1.32 0.78
N ILE A 180 -15.67 -2.04 0.24
CA ILE A 180 -14.71 -2.76 1.07
C ILE A 180 -14.04 -1.88 2.15
N GLU A 181 -13.61 -0.67 1.82
CA GLU A 181 -13.07 0.28 2.80
C GLU A 181 -14.07 0.59 3.93
N GLY A 182 -15.32 0.80 3.56
CA GLY A 182 -16.41 1.01 4.50
C GLY A 182 -16.67 -0.20 5.40
N MET A 183 -16.25 -1.39 5.00
CA MET A 183 -16.46 -2.63 5.76
C MET A 183 -15.27 -3.04 6.63
N ILE A 184 -14.03 -2.73 6.22
CA ILE A 184 -12.82 -3.26 6.88
C ILE A 184 -11.71 -2.25 7.21
N SER A 185 -11.88 -0.95 6.91
CA SER A 185 -10.93 0.07 7.37
C SER A 185 -10.78 0.07 8.90
N SER A 186 -9.73 0.71 9.41
CA SER A 186 -9.56 0.89 10.86
C SER A 186 -10.78 1.56 11.49
N ARG A 187 -11.41 2.52 10.80
CA ARG A 187 -12.65 3.13 11.24
C ARG A 187 -13.78 2.11 11.32
N ALA A 188 -13.99 1.32 10.27
CA ALA A 188 -15.05 0.32 10.23
C ALA A 188 -14.92 -0.71 11.36
N LEU A 189 -13.71 -1.23 11.58
CA LEU A 189 -13.44 -2.18 12.65
C LEU A 189 -13.63 -1.54 14.04
N SER A 190 -13.17 -0.30 14.23
CA SER A 190 -13.35 0.45 15.48
C SER A 190 -14.81 0.71 15.81
N GLU A 191 -15.63 1.12 14.83
CA GLU A 191 -17.06 1.37 15.01
C GLU A 191 -17.80 0.08 15.39
N ARG A 192 -17.51 -1.05 14.72
CA ARG A 192 -18.08 -2.37 15.04
C ARG A 192 -17.74 -2.86 16.45
N LEU A 193 -16.59 -2.44 16.98
CA LEU A 193 -16.08 -2.84 18.30
C LEU A 193 -16.39 -1.82 19.40
N HIS A 194 -16.89 -0.64 19.05
CA HIS A 194 -17.09 0.50 19.95
C HIS A 194 -15.80 0.92 20.70
N ILE A 195 -14.66 0.94 19.98
CA ILE A 195 -13.34 1.35 20.50
C ILE A 195 -12.72 2.44 19.62
N LYS A 196 -11.64 3.08 20.08
CA LYS A 196 -10.81 3.97 19.24
C LYS A 196 -9.88 3.15 18.34
N SER A 197 -9.47 3.70 17.20
CA SER A 197 -8.56 3.00 16.29
C SER A 197 -7.20 2.68 16.87
N CYS A 198 -6.71 3.47 17.84
CA CYS A 198 -5.48 3.17 18.56
C CYS A 198 -5.59 1.92 19.46
N GLU A 199 -6.80 1.45 19.76
CA GLU A 199 -7.04 0.27 20.59
C GLU A 199 -7.17 -1.03 19.77
N LEU A 200 -7.31 -0.93 18.43
CA LEU A 200 -7.39 -2.09 17.53
C LEU A 200 -6.22 -3.08 17.67
N PRO A 201 -4.96 -2.66 17.90
CA PRO A 201 -3.86 -3.60 18.14
C PRO A 201 -4.09 -4.50 19.36
N SER A 202 -4.84 -4.03 20.36
CA SER A 202 -5.08 -4.74 21.63
C SER A 202 -6.28 -5.70 21.59
N VAL A 203 -7.04 -5.73 20.49
CA VAL A 203 -8.19 -6.62 20.34
C VAL A 203 -7.71 -8.08 20.29
N PRO A 204 -8.23 -8.98 21.15
CA PRO A 204 -7.81 -10.38 21.20
C PRO A 204 -7.94 -11.10 19.86
N ASN A 205 -7.01 -12.01 19.56
CA ASN A 205 -6.99 -12.75 18.30
C ASN A 205 -8.19 -13.69 18.14
N GLU A 206 -8.82 -14.09 19.24
CA GLU A 206 -10.02 -14.93 19.28
C GLU A 206 -11.30 -14.15 18.98
N HIS A 207 -11.24 -12.81 18.94
CA HIS A 207 -12.42 -11.98 18.74
C HIS A 207 -13.07 -12.24 17.36
N PRO A 208 -14.40 -12.41 17.26
CA PRO A 208 -15.08 -12.77 16.01
C PRO A 208 -14.93 -11.73 14.89
N ILE A 209 -14.56 -10.49 15.23
CA ILE A 209 -14.28 -9.44 14.23
C ILE A 209 -13.24 -9.88 13.19
N TRP A 210 -12.25 -10.70 13.58
CA TRP A 210 -11.21 -11.15 12.67
C TRP A 210 -11.70 -12.17 11.66
N ASP A 211 -12.76 -12.91 11.98
CA ASP A 211 -13.45 -13.78 11.01
C ASP A 211 -14.18 -12.95 9.94
N THR A 212 -14.87 -11.89 10.37
CA THR A 212 -15.50 -10.92 9.46
C THR A 212 -14.46 -10.22 8.59
N PHE A 213 -13.35 -9.77 9.17
CA PHE A 213 -12.24 -9.16 8.44
C PHE A 213 -11.64 -10.11 7.40
N ALA A 214 -11.37 -11.36 7.78
CA ALA A 214 -10.83 -12.38 6.88
C ALA A 214 -11.79 -12.69 5.71
N TYR A 215 -13.10 -12.73 5.96
CA TYR A 215 -14.10 -12.90 4.91
C TYR A 215 -14.03 -11.78 3.87
N TYR A 216 -13.99 -10.52 4.30
CA TYR A 216 -13.95 -9.39 3.39
C TYR A 216 -12.62 -9.30 2.63
N LEU A 217 -11.48 -9.63 3.27
CA LEU A 217 -10.21 -9.81 2.55
C LEU A 217 -10.32 -10.85 1.44
N ALA A 218 -10.99 -11.97 1.73
CA ALA A 218 -11.18 -13.05 0.77
C ALA A 218 -12.05 -12.65 -0.44
N VAL A 219 -13.10 -11.86 -0.20
CA VAL A 219 -13.96 -11.32 -1.27
C VAL A 219 -13.15 -10.41 -2.19
N VAL A 220 -12.28 -9.56 -1.63
CA VAL A 220 -11.40 -8.68 -2.44
C VAL A 220 -10.38 -9.48 -3.21
N ALA A 221 -9.76 -10.49 -2.59
CA ALA A 221 -8.82 -11.38 -3.26
C ALA A 221 -9.47 -12.14 -4.42
N ALA A 222 -10.70 -12.62 -4.22
CA ALA A 222 -11.48 -13.25 -5.28
C ALA A 222 -11.82 -12.26 -6.41
N ASN A 223 -12.26 -11.05 -6.07
CA ASN A 223 -12.54 -10.00 -7.06
C ASN A 223 -11.29 -9.65 -7.88
N ALA A 224 -10.11 -9.54 -7.24
CA ALA A 224 -8.85 -9.30 -7.94
C ALA A 224 -8.44 -10.49 -8.82
N ALA A 225 -8.70 -11.73 -8.40
CA ALA A 225 -8.49 -12.92 -9.21
C ALA A 225 -9.40 -12.95 -10.45
N PHE A 226 -10.68 -12.62 -10.28
CA PHE A 226 -11.62 -12.54 -11.40
C PHE A 226 -11.25 -11.44 -12.40
N ALA A 227 -10.83 -10.27 -11.91
CA ALA A 227 -10.57 -9.11 -12.75
C ALA A 227 -9.19 -9.13 -13.43
N TYR A 228 -8.17 -9.66 -12.74
CA TYR A 228 -6.77 -9.53 -13.18
C TYR A 228 -5.97 -10.83 -13.20
N ALA A 229 -6.62 -11.98 -12.94
CA ALA A 229 -5.97 -13.29 -12.97
C ALA A 229 -4.67 -13.36 -12.13
N ILE A 230 -4.70 -12.76 -10.94
CA ILE A 230 -3.54 -12.72 -10.04
C ILE A 230 -3.12 -14.12 -9.51
N ASP A 231 -1.83 -14.32 -9.31
CA ASP A 231 -1.27 -15.51 -8.65
C ASP A 231 -1.19 -15.33 -7.14
N TYR A 232 -0.82 -14.13 -6.68
CA TYR A 232 -0.67 -13.80 -5.27
C TYR A 232 -1.48 -12.57 -4.87
N PHE A 233 -2.05 -12.65 -3.67
CA PHE A 233 -2.71 -11.54 -3.00
C PHE A 233 -2.00 -11.26 -1.67
N VAL A 234 -1.14 -10.24 -1.67
CA VAL A 234 -0.32 -9.87 -0.52
C VAL A 234 -1.09 -8.88 0.36
N VAL A 235 -1.24 -9.19 1.65
CA VAL A 235 -2.01 -8.37 2.60
C VAL A 235 -1.06 -7.62 3.54
N GLY A 236 -0.78 -6.37 3.22
CA GLY A 236 -0.06 -5.43 4.05
C GLY A 236 -0.96 -4.64 5.01
N GLY A 237 -0.38 -3.58 5.59
CA GLY A 237 -1.05 -2.73 6.58
C GLY A 237 -1.04 -3.32 7.98
N GLY A 238 -0.99 -2.43 8.99
CA GLY A 238 -0.79 -2.82 10.39
C GLY A 238 -1.90 -3.68 11.00
N ILE A 239 -3.09 -3.70 10.39
CA ILE A 239 -4.24 -4.47 10.88
C ILE A 239 -3.99 -5.97 10.66
N ALA A 240 -3.67 -6.36 9.44
CA ALA A 240 -3.43 -7.76 9.07
C ALA A 240 -2.07 -8.28 9.54
N THR A 241 -1.06 -7.41 9.62
CA THR A 241 0.30 -7.77 10.06
C THR A 241 0.52 -7.61 11.57
N GLY A 242 -0.53 -7.53 12.38
CA GLY A 242 -0.41 -7.46 13.84
C GLY A 242 0.18 -8.75 14.43
N GLU A 243 0.77 -8.65 15.62
CA GLU A 243 1.42 -9.80 16.27
C GLU A 243 0.43 -10.95 16.49
N GLY A 244 0.82 -12.17 16.08
CA GLY A 244 -0.03 -13.36 16.19
C GLY A 244 -1.22 -13.41 15.23
N ARG A 245 -1.37 -12.47 14.27
CA ARG A 245 -2.52 -12.40 13.35
C ARG A 245 -2.40 -13.23 12.07
N GLY A 246 -1.41 -14.10 11.96
CA GLY A 246 -1.21 -14.97 10.78
C GLY A 246 -2.44 -15.83 10.43
N PHE A 247 -3.24 -16.22 11.43
CA PHE A 247 -4.48 -16.99 11.24
C PHE A 247 -5.52 -16.29 10.34
N ILE A 248 -5.47 -14.95 10.23
CA ILE A 248 -6.35 -14.18 9.34
C ILE A 248 -6.13 -14.59 7.89
N ILE A 249 -4.88 -14.81 7.48
CA ILE A 249 -4.52 -15.22 6.12
C ILE A 249 -5.07 -16.61 5.81
N GLU A 250 -4.98 -17.54 6.76
CA GLU A 250 -5.51 -18.90 6.60
C GLU A 250 -7.04 -18.90 6.43
N LYS A 251 -7.74 -18.11 7.25
CA LYS A 251 -9.19 -17.92 7.14
C LYS A 251 -9.57 -17.25 5.82
N ALA A 252 -8.87 -16.19 5.43
CA ALA A 252 -9.11 -15.48 4.17
C ALA A 252 -8.89 -16.42 2.98
N GLN A 253 -7.85 -17.25 3.00
CA GLN A 253 -7.58 -18.23 1.95
C GLN A 253 -8.71 -19.26 1.83
N LYS A 254 -9.29 -19.71 2.95
CA LYS A 254 -10.46 -20.61 2.96
C LYS A 254 -11.68 -19.94 2.35
N TYR A 255 -12.06 -18.75 2.83
CA TYR A 255 -13.19 -18.01 2.28
C TYR A 255 -12.98 -17.68 0.79
N CYS A 256 -11.75 -17.40 0.35
CA CYS A 256 -11.46 -17.04 -1.03
C CYS A 256 -11.74 -18.23 -1.96
N ARG A 257 -11.39 -19.45 -1.54
CA ARG A 257 -11.77 -20.69 -2.25
C ARG A 257 -13.29 -20.84 -2.36
N GLU A 258 -14.01 -20.55 -1.28
CA GLU A 258 -15.48 -20.63 -1.26
C GLU A 258 -16.13 -19.60 -2.19
N VAL A 259 -15.61 -18.36 -2.21
CA VAL A 259 -16.10 -17.30 -3.10
C VAL A 259 -15.78 -17.61 -4.56
N ILE A 260 -14.59 -18.11 -4.86
CA ILE A 260 -14.18 -18.49 -6.23
C ILE A 260 -14.95 -19.72 -6.72
N ASN A 261 -15.28 -20.66 -5.83
CA ASN A 261 -16.11 -21.83 -6.13
C ASN A 261 -15.70 -22.60 -7.40
N GLY A 262 -14.38 -22.75 -7.60
CA GLY A 262 -13.80 -23.47 -8.75
C GLY A 262 -13.87 -22.74 -10.09
N ASN A 263 -14.30 -21.47 -10.14
CA ASN A 263 -14.42 -20.71 -11.38
C ASN A 263 -13.05 -20.37 -12.02
N VAL A 264 -12.08 -19.97 -11.20
CA VAL A 264 -10.70 -19.64 -11.62
C VAL A 264 -9.68 -20.23 -10.66
N LYS A 265 -8.39 -20.15 -11.01
CA LYS A 265 -7.29 -20.47 -10.07
C LYS A 265 -7.40 -19.54 -8.87
N VAL A 266 -7.32 -20.12 -7.68
CA VAL A 266 -7.38 -19.38 -6.42
C VAL A 266 -6.01 -18.76 -6.15
N PRO A 267 -5.90 -17.44 -5.93
CA PRO A 267 -4.63 -16.82 -5.62
C PRO A 267 -4.14 -17.26 -4.24
N LYS A 268 -2.82 -17.29 -4.08
CA LYS A 268 -2.21 -17.50 -2.77
C LYS A 268 -2.24 -16.20 -1.98
N ILE A 269 -2.92 -16.20 -0.84
CA ILE A 269 -2.98 -15.08 0.09
C ILE A 269 -1.80 -15.20 1.05
N CYS A 270 -1.02 -14.14 1.22
CA CYS A 270 0.12 -14.14 2.13
C CYS A 270 0.38 -12.78 2.77
N LEU A 271 1.21 -12.79 3.81
CA LEU A 271 1.76 -11.57 4.39
C LEU A 271 2.92 -11.04 3.52
N PRO A 272 3.19 -9.73 3.53
CA PRO A 272 4.29 -9.11 2.79
C PRO A 272 5.66 -9.55 3.32
N LYS A 273 6.62 -9.80 2.43
CA LYS A 273 8.02 -10.04 2.80
C LYS A 273 8.62 -8.81 3.48
N TYR A 274 8.27 -7.62 3.00
CA TYR A 274 8.84 -6.38 3.52
C TYR A 274 8.01 -5.73 4.63
N SER A 275 6.90 -6.33 5.05
CA SER A 275 6.11 -5.87 6.20
C SER A 275 5.83 -4.36 6.15
N LYS A 276 6.24 -3.59 7.18
CA LYS A 276 6.05 -2.14 7.30
C LYS A 276 6.99 -1.30 6.42
N ASP A 277 7.79 -1.94 5.57
CA ASP A 277 8.72 -1.30 4.63
C ASP A 277 8.31 -1.50 3.16
N ALA A 278 7.17 -2.13 2.87
CA ALA A 278 6.77 -2.46 1.50
C ALA A 278 6.72 -1.24 0.57
N GLY A 279 6.16 -0.11 1.03
CA GLY A 279 6.10 1.14 0.27
C GLY A 279 7.49 1.72 0.02
N LEU A 280 8.32 1.80 1.06
CA LEU A 280 9.69 2.29 0.95
C LEU A 280 10.58 1.42 0.04
N VAL A 281 10.51 0.10 0.18
CA VAL A 281 11.23 -0.86 -0.66
C VAL A 281 10.71 -0.79 -2.10
N GLY A 282 9.40 -0.65 -2.27
CA GLY A 282 8.77 -0.43 -3.57
C GLY A 282 9.29 0.81 -4.27
N ALA A 283 9.30 1.95 -3.58
CA ALA A 283 9.82 3.21 -4.10
C ALA A 283 11.28 3.06 -4.55
N ALA A 284 12.12 2.38 -3.76
CA ALA A 284 13.49 2.05 -4.14
C ALA A 284 13.55 1.16 -5.40
N ALA A 285 12.72 0.11 -5.47
CA ALA A 285 12.67 -0.80 -6.61
C ALA A 285 12.33 -0.07 -7.92
N VAL A 286 11.35 0.83 -7.88
CA VAL A 286 10.96 1.66 -9.03
C VAL A 286 12.12 2.55 -9.46
N ALA A 287 12.75 3.27 -8.52
CA ALA A 287 13.87 4.16 -8.83
C ALA A 287 15.10 3.40 -9.36
N LEU A 288 15.41 2.21 -8.83
CA LEU A 288 16.51 1.36 -9.30
C LEU A 288 16.24 0.88 -10.74
N SER A 289 15.00 0.51 -11.03
CA SER A 289 14.56 0.01 -12.34
C SER A 289 14.45 1.10 -13.40
N TYR A 290 14.38 2.37 -13.00
CA TYR A 290 14.33 3.50 -13.92
C TYR A 290 15.62 3.60 -14.74
N LYS A 291 15.53 3.33 -16.04
CA LYS A 291 16.63 3.56 -16.99
C LYS A 291 16.56 5.01 -17.45
N ASN A 292 17.67 5.74 -17.28
CA ASN A 292 17.84 7.07 -17.86
C ASN A 292 17.79 7.00 -19.40
#